data_AF-A0A1Q9RWN5-F1
#
_entry.id   AF-A0A1Q9RWN5-F1
#
_cell.length_a   1.000
_cell.length_b   1.000
_cell.length_c   1.000
_cell.angle_alpha   90.00
_cell.angle_beta   90.00
_cell.angle_gamma   90.00
#
_symmetry.space_group_name_H-M   'P 1'
#
loop_
_entity.id
_entity.type
_entity.pdbx_description
1 polymer ?
#
loop_
_entity_poly.entity_id
_entity_poly.type
_entity_poly.pdbx_seq_one_letter_code
_entity_poly.pdbx_strand_id
1 'polypeptide(L)'
;MFALDPATGTTLWRHPIPLGDETVRQNDEADPKVAHTDGRLHMRIRDTLTTFDAATGTVQWEVWLPGLGGGVDAHEDVLVQVLPDRVVSFDAASGAHRWTKPISYDGYHAHIDTGAPSFTTASCS
;
A
#
# COMPACT_ATOMS: atom_id res chain seq x y z
N MET A 1 -8.66 -14.51 2.20
CA MET A 1 -7.97 -14.16 3.45
C MET A 1 -8.67 -14.82 4.63
N PHE A 2 -7.91 -15.25 5.63
CA PHE A 2 -8.42 -15.86 6.85
C PHE A 2 -7.76 -15.17 8.04
N ALA A 3 -8.49 -14.98 9.14
CA ALA A 3 -7.87 -14.82 10.46
C ALA A 3 -8.06 -16.10 11.26
N LEU A 4 -7.01 -16.47 11.97
CA LEU A 4 -6.99 -17.61 12.85
C LEU A 4 -6.76 -17.14 14.29
N ASP A 5 -7.34 -17.84 15.24
CA ASP A 5 -6.98 -17.73 16.64
C ASP A 5 -5.53 -18.23 16.81
N PRO A 6 -4.62 -17.43 17.38
CA PRO A 6 -3.21 -17.80 17.46
C PRO A 6 -2.93 -18.93 18.44
N ALA A 7 -3.81 -19.16 19.43
CA ALA A 7 -3.64 -20.22 20.42
C ALA A 7 -4.16 -21.57 19.91
N THR A 8 -5.22 -21.57 19.10
CA THR A 8 -5.92 -22.80 18.68
C THR A 8 -5.83 -23.10 17.18
N GLY A 9 -5.50 -22.11 16.36
CA GLY A 9 -5.55 -22.21 14.89
C GLY A 9 -6.98 -22.20 14.31
N THR A 10 -8.00 -21.99 15.14
CA THR A 10 -9.40 -21.97 14.69
C THR A 10 -9.66 -20.74 13.83
N THR A 11 -10.43 -20.86 12.75
CA THR A 11 -10.80 -19.70 11.93
C THR A 11 -11.71 -18.74 12.71
N LEU A 12 -11.28 -17.50 12.89
CA LEU A 12 -12.09 -16.41 13.44
C LEU A 12 -13.01 -15.83 12.37
N TRP A 13 -12.46 -15.53 11.19
CA TRP A 13 -13.22 -15.04 10.05
C TRP A 13 -12.58 -15.42 8.71
N ARG A 14 -13.38 -15.30 7.64
CA ARG A 14 -12.97 -15.53 6.25
C ARG A 14 -13.43 -14.38 5.37
N HIS A 15 -12.53 -13.84 4.57
CA HIS A 15 -12.85 -12.84 3.56
C HIS A 15 -12.44 -13.35 2.17
N PRO A 16 -13.38 -13.59 1.25
CA PRO A 16 -13.05 -13.96 -0.13
C PRO A 16 -12.31 -12.81 -0.82
N ILE A 17 -11.14 -13.09 -1.39
CA ILE A 17 -10.46 -12.11 -2.25
C ILE A 17 -10.82 -12.48 -3.69
N PRO A 18 -11.48 -11.59 -4.46
CA PRO A 18 -11.75 -11.83 -5.87
C PRO A 18 -10.44 -11.71 -6.66
N LEU A 19 -9.76 -12.84 -6.84
CA LEU A 19 -8.47 -12.88 -7.54
C LEU A 19 -8.59 -12.79 -9.07
N GLY A 20 -9.80 -12.78 -9.63
CA GLY A 20 -10.11 -12.76 -11.07
C GLY A 20 -9.43 -13.88 -11.88
N ASP A 21 -9.47 -13.80 -13.21
CA ASP A 21 -8.90 -14.84 -14.09
C ASP A 21 -7.38 -15.01 -13.90
N GLU A 22 -6.95 -16.27 -13.81
CA GLU A 22 -5.59 -16.72 -13.47
C GLU A 22 -4.49 -16.28 -14.45
N THR A 23 -4.83 -15.76 -15.63
CA THR A 23 -3.90 -15.48 -16.73
C THR A 23 -3.06 -14.22 -16.52
N VAL A 24 -3.38 -13.38 -15.53
CA VAL A 24 -2.62 -12.15 -15.19
C VAL A 24 -1.54 -12.43 -14.13
N ARG A 25 -1.26 -13.69 -13.80
CA ARG A 25 -0.31 -14.06 -12.72
C ARG A 25 1.17 -13.89 -13.04
N GLN A 26 1.57 -13.60 -14.27
CA GLN A 26 2.98 -13.77 -14.66
C GLN A 26 3.95 -12.68 -14.19
N ASN A 27 3.49 -11.54 -13.65
CA ASN A 27 4.39 -10.43 -13.27
C ASN A 27 4.28 -9.93 -11.81
N ASP A 28 3.38 -10.48 -10.98
CA ASP A 28 3.17 -10.05 -9.59
C ASP A 28 3.64 -11.13 -8.59
N GLU A 29 4.96 -11.32 -8.49
CA GLU A 29 5.62 -12.28 -7.58
C GLU A 29 5.77 -11.77 -6.13
N ALA A 30 5.14 -10.65 -5.77
CA ALA A 30 5.12 -10.22 -4.38
C ALA A 30 4.02 -11.00 -3.65
N ASP A 31 4.42 -11.92 -2.75
CA ASP A 31 3.51 -12.51 -1.77
C ASP A 31 2.61 -11.41 -1.20
N PRO A 32 1.27 -11.57 -1.19
CA PRO A 32 0.37 -10.54 -0.71
C PRO A 32 0.68 -10.24 0.75
N LYS A 33 1.35 -9.11 1.00
CA LYS A 33 1.70 -8.65 2.34
C LYS A 33 0.49 -7.96 2.96
N VAL A 34 0.16 -8.38 4.17
CA VAL A 34 -0.82 -7.73 5.02
C VAL A 34 -0.06 -6.91 6.05
N ALA A 35 -0.28 -5.60 6.07
CA ALA A 35 0.20 -4.74 7.15
C ALA A 35 -0.91 -4.56 8.20
N HIS A 36 -0.52 -4.37 9.46
CA HIS A 36 -1.45 -4.16 10.56
C HIS A 36 -1.07 -2.91 11.35
N THR A 37 -2.04 -2.04 11.61
CA THR A 37 -1.90 -0.94 12.57
C THR A 37 -3.26 -0.58 13.16
N ASP A 38 -3.28 -0.18 14.44
CA ASP A 38 -4.48 0.30 15.16
C ASP A 38 -5.75 -0.53 14.91
N GLY A 39 -5.65 -1.85 15.04
CA GLY A 39 -6.80 -2.77 14.86
C GLY A 39 -7.30 -2.91 13.42
N ARG A 40 -6.50 -2.48 12.44
CA ARG A 40 -6.83 -2.56 11.00
C ARG A 40 -5.83 -3.43 10.27
N LEU A 41 -6.30 -4.10 9.22
CA LEU A 41 -5.48 -4.84 8.27
C LEU A 41 -5.51 -4.11 6.93
N HIS A 42 -4.33 -3.83 6.40
CA HIS A 42 -4.16 -3.13 5.13
C HIS A 42 -3.55 -4.12 4.13
N MET A 43 -4.18 -4.22 2.97
CA MET A 43 -3.74 -5.14 1.94
C MET A 43 -3.96 -4.51 0.57
N ARG A 44 -2.95 -4.65 -0.28
CA ARG A 44 -3.14 -4.37 -1.70
C ARG A 44 -3.73 -5.58 -2.39
N ILE A 45 -4.87 -5.36 -3.03
CA ILE A 45 -5.56 -6.35 -3.85
C ILE A 45 -5.59 -5.77 -5.26
N ARG A 46 -4.68 -6.24 -6.12
CA ARG A 46 -4.49 -5.72 -7.49
C ARG A 46 -4.21 -4.20 -7.46
N ASP A 47 -5.13 -3.42 -8.03
CA ASP A 47 -5.07 -1.96 -8.13
C ASP A 47 -5.80 -1.24 -6.99
N THR A 48 -6.21 -1.95 -5.94
CA THR A 48 -6.93 -1.36 -4.80
C THR A 48 -6.14 -1.57 -3.52
N LEU A 49 -5.95 -0.50 -2.75
CA LEU A 49 -5.57 -0.59 -1.35
C LEU A 49 -6.85 -0.73 -0.51
N THR A 50 -7.06 -1.91 0.05
CA THR A 50 -8.24 -2.22 0.87
C THR A 50 -7.84 -2.34 2.32
N THR A 51 -8.64 -1.73 3.19
CA THR A 51 -8.46 -1.80 4.64
C THR A 51 -9.64 -2.49 5.28
N PHE A 52 -9.34 -3.39 6.20
CA PHE A 52 -10.30 -4.19 6.94
C PHE A 52 -10.20 -3.91 8.43
N ASP A 53 -11.30 -4.06 9.14
CA ASP A 53 -11.29 -4.25 10.59
C ASP A 53 -10.65 -5.60 10.94
N ALA A 54 -9.66 -5.61 11.82
CA ALA A 54 -8.90 -6.83 12.11
C ALA A 54 -9.73 -7.86 12.89
N ALA A 55 -10.69 -7.41 13.71
CA ALA A 55 -11.50 -8.30 14.55
C ALA A 55 -12.56 -9.04 13.74
N THR A 56 -13.12 -8.39 12.72
CA THR A 56 -14.29 -8.89 11.98
C THR A 56 -14.00 -9.22 10.52
N GLY A 57 -12.92 -8.68 9.95
CA GLY A 57 -12.58 -8.81 8.53
C GLY A 57 -13.50 -8.00 7.61
N THR A 58 -14.26 -7.04 8.13
CA THR A 58 -15.12 -6.16 7.31
C THR A 58 -14.30 -5.05 6.67
N VAL A 59 -14.58 -4.75 5.40
CA VAL A 59 -13.96 -3.60 4.71
C VAL A 59 -14.38 -2.30 5.39
N GLN A 60 -13.40 -1.48 5.77
CA GLN A 60 -13.59 -0.15 6.36
C GLN A 60 -13.49 0.94 5.28
N TRP A 61 -12.49 0.84 4.41
CA TRP A 61 -12.31 1.76 3.29
C TRP A 61 -11.47 1.14 2.18
N GLU A 62 -11.57 1.73 0.98
CA GLU A 62 -10.83 1.34 -0.21
C GLU A 62 -10.33 2.56 -0.98
N VAL A 63 -9.14 2.44 -1.55
CA VAL A 63 -8.57 3.46 -2.43
C VAL A 63 -8.12 2.81 -3.73
N TRP A 64 -8.59 3.34 -4.85
CA TRP A 64 -8.08 2.99 -6.18
C TRP A 64 -6.67 3.53 -6.36
N LEU A 65 -5.72 2.65 -6.61
CA LEU A 65 -4.32 2.96 -6.75
C LEU A 65 -3.72 2.07 -7.84
N PRO A 66 -3.87 2.43 -9.13
CA PRO A 66 -3.49 1.58 -10.23
C PRO A 66 -1.97 1.49 -10.40
N GLY A 67 -1.53 0.34 -10.92
CA GLY A 67 -0.15 0.07 -11.31
C GLY A 67 0.47 -1.10 -10.56
N LEU A 68 1.64 -1.51 -11.00
CA LEU A 68 2.45 -2.48 -10.27
C LEU A 68 2.87 -1.85 -8.94
N GLY A 69 2.81 -2.61 -7.86
CA GLY A 69 3.14 -2.09 -6.53
C GLY A 69 3.52 -3.23 -5.62
N GLY A 70 4.46 -2.96 -4.72
CA GLY A 70 4.82 -3.90 -3.67
C GLY A 70 3.75 -3.98 -2.57
N GLY A 71 4.07 -4.74 -1.53
CA GLY A 71 3.30 -4.75 -0.28
C GLY A 71 3.09 -3.33 0.28
N VAL A 72 2.01 -3.17 1.05
CA VAL A 72 1.79 -1.94 1.82
C VAL A 72 2.59 -2.04 3.13
N ASP A 73 3.24 -0.96 3.52
CA ASP A 73 3.85 -0.81 4.84
C ASP A 73 2.98 0.11 5.69
N ALA A 74 2.81 -0.22 6.98
CA ALA A 74 2.03 0.55 7.94
C ALA A 74 2.88 0.91 9.15
N HIS A 75 2.81 2.16 9.57
CA HIS A 75 3.42 2.65 10.81
C HIS A 75 2.48 3.66 11.44
N GLU A 76 1.98 3.36 12.65
CA GLU A 76 1.05 4.22 13.39
C GLU A 76 -0.17 4.61 12.52
N ASP A 77 -0.32 5.89 12.19
CA ASP A 77 -1.41 6.46 11.41
C ASP A 77 -1.07 6.63 9.91
N VAL A 78 0.08 6.10 9.47
CA VAL A 78 0.59 6.26 8.11
C VAL A 78 0.68 4.91 7.39
N LEU A 79 0.18 4.90 6.16
CA LEU A 79 0.45 3.86 5.18
C LEU A 79 1.38 4.40 4.10
N VAL A 80 2.29 3.56 3.65
CA VAL A 80 3.21 3.85 2.55
C VAL A 80 3.12 2.75 1.50
N GLN A 81 3.00 3.16 0.25
CA GLN A 81 3.00 2.26 -0.90
C GLN A 81 4.07 2.70 -1.90
N VAL A 82 4.93 1.77 -2.27
CA VAL A 82 5.96 1.97 -3.29
C VAL A 82 5.48 1.37 -4.61
N LEU A 83 5.38 2.23 -5.63
CA LEU A 83 5.12 1.90 -7.03
C LEU A 83 6.40 2.19 -7.85
N PRO A 84 6.54 1.66 -9.08
CA PRO A 84 7.75 1.82 -9.89
C PRO A 84 8.23 3.27 -10.08
N ASP A 85 7.31 4.23 -10.15
CA ASP A 85 7.57 5.63 -10.48
C ASP A 85 7.31 6.60 -9.32
N ARG A 86 6.77 6.12 -8.19
CA ARG A 86 6.43 6.97 -7.05
C ARG A 86 6.27 6.20 -5.73
N VAL A 87 6.41 6.93 -4.64
CA VAL A 87 5.93 6.55 -3.32
C VAL A 87 4.70 7.37 -2.98
N VAL A 88 3.64 6.72 -2.51
CA VAL A 88 2.39 7.35 -2.10
C VAL A 88 2.13 7.03 -0.64
N SER A 89 1.62 8.01 0.10
CA SER A 89 1.25 7.84 1.50
C SER A 89 -0.20 8.21 1.76
N PHE A 90 -0.80 7.48 2.69
CA PHE A 90 -2.19 7.63 3.10
C PHE A 90 -2.31 7.65 4.63
N ASP A 91 -3.37 8.27 5.11
CA ASP A 91 -3.85 8.14 6.49
C ASP A 91 -4.41 6.73 6.70
N ALA A 92 -3.93 6.01 7.71
CA ALA A 92 -4.31 4.62 7.96
C ALA A 92 -5.77 4.47 8.42
N ALA A 93 -6.32 5.48 9.10
CA ALA A 93 -7.67 5.42 9.64
C ALA A 93 -8.74 5.63 8.55
N SER A 94 -8.47 6.53 7.60
CA SER A 94 -9.44 7.00 6.61
C SER A 94 -9.12 6.66 5.15
N GLY A 95 -7.88 6.26 4.85
CA GLY A 95 -7.41 6.13 3.47
C GLY A 95 -7.18 7.47 2.77
N ALA A 96 -7.26 8.60 3.50
CA ALA A 96 -7.04 9.91 2.92
C ALA A 96 -5.60 10.04 2.41
N HIS A 97 -5.43 10.51 1.17
CA HIS A 97 -4.12 10.80 0.60
C HIS A 97 -3.39 11.85 1.45
N ARG A 98 -2.13 11.58 1.81
CA ARG A 98 -1.27 12.52 2.55
C ARG A 98 -0.27 13.20 1.63
N TRP A 99 0.47 12.42 0.84
CA TRP A 99 1.47 12.94 -0.09
C TRP A 99 1.85 11.92 -1.16
N THR A 100 2.46 12.41 -2.24
CA THR A 100 3.11 11.62 -3.28
C THR A 100 4.51 12.15 -3.53
N LYS A 101 5.48 11.26 -3.70
CA LYS A 101 6.85 11.59 -4.09
C LYS A 101 7.25 10.77 -5.31
N PRO A 102 7.67 11.40 -6.42
CA PRO A 102 8.19 10.67 -7.56
C PRO A 102 9.50 9.97 -7.19
N ILE A 103 9.72 8.80 -7.75
CA ILE A 103 10.99 8.09 -7.68
C ILE A 103 11.43 7.71 -9.08
N SER A 104 12.74 7.68 -9.30
CA SER A 104 13.33 7.11 -10.49
C SER A 104 13.84 5.72 -10.17
N TYR A 105 13.55 4.77 -11.05
CA TYR A 105 14.11 3.44 -11.01
C TYR A 105 15.30 3.39 -11.97
N ASP A 106 16.52 3.33 -11.43
CA ASP A 106 17.74 3.27 -12.25
C ASP A 106 18.19 1.84 -12.59
N GLY A 107 17.32 0.86 -12.32
CA GLY A 107 17.52 -0.56 -12.61
C GLY A 107 17.87 -1.40 -11.38
N TYR A 108 18.34 -0.78 -10.28
CA TYR A 108 18.66 -1.50 -9.04
C TYR A 108 18.11 -0.84 -7.78
N HIS A 109 17.88 0.47 -7.78
CA HIS A 109 17.37 1.18 -6.62
C HIS A 109 16.28 2.19 -6.98
N ALA A 110 15.32 2.31 -6.08
CA ALA A 110 14.39 3.44 -6.07
C ALA A 110 15.09 4.66 -5.47
N HIS A 111 15.24 5.71 -6.25
CA HIS A 111 15.74 7.01 -5.78
C HIS A 111 14.61 8.03 -5.77
N ILE A 112 14.44 8.78 -4.68
CA ILE A 112 13.51 9.91 -4.65
C ILE A 112 14.00 10.96 -5.63
N ASP A 113 13.20 11.24 -6.65
CA ASP A 113 13.46 12.39 -7.51
C ASP A 113 13.05 13.64 -6.75
N THR A 114 14.06 14.40 -6.33
CA THR A 114 13.84 15.62 -5.57
C THR A 114 13.54 16.81 -6.47
N GLY A 115 13.57 16.65 -7.80
CA GLY A 115 13.29 17.70 -8.79
C GLY A 115 13.88 19.03 -8.33
N ALA A 116 15.20 19.20 -8.47
CA ALA A 116 15.91 20.36 -7.94
C ALA A 116 15.07 21.64 -8.11
N PRO A 117 14.65 22.32 -7.03
CA PRO A 117 13.96 23.57 -7.18
C PRO A 117 14.96 24.54 -7.81
N SER A 118 14.68 24.99 -9.03
CA SER A 118 15.37 26.12 -9.64
C SER A 118 15.00 27.37 -8.85
N PHE A 119 15.63 27.54 -7.69
CA PHE A 119 15.69 28.85 -7.04
C PHE A 119 16.60 29.71 -7.90
N THR A 120 16.01 30.45 -8.83
CA THR A 120 16.66 31.63 -9.40
C THR A 120 16.87 32.60 -8.24
N THR A 121 18.08 32.62 -7.68
CA THR A 121 18.50 33.75 -6.86
C THR A 121 18.57 34.96 -7.78
N ALA A 122 17.53 35.78 -7.74
CA ALA A 122 17.63 37.15 -8.21
C ALA A 122 18.62 37.87 -7.29
N SER A 123 19.87 37.97 -7.73
CA SER A 123 20.87 38.83 -7.12
C SER A 123 20.40 40.27 -7.24
N CYS A 124 20.05 40.89 -6.12
CA CYS A 124 20.07 42.34 -5.98
C CYS A 124 21.41 42.73 -5.34
N SER A 125 22.26 43.38 -6.12
CA SER A 125 23.37 44.25 -5.69
C SER A 125 23.57 45.32 -6.74
#